data_AF-A0A538EIG9-F1
#
_entry.id   AF-A0A538EIG9-F1
#
_cell.length_a   1.000
_cell.length_b   1.000
_cell.length_c   1.000
_cell.angle_alpha   90.00
_cell.angle_beta   90.00
_cell.angle_gamma   90.00
#
_symmetry.space_group_name_H-M   'P 1'
#
loop_
_entity.id
_entity.type
_entity.pdbx_description
1 polymer ?
#
loop_
_entity_poly.entity_id
_entity_poly.type
_entity_poly.pdbx_seq_one_letter_code
_entity_poly.pdbx_strand_id
1 'polypeptide(L)'
;MAIVAMASLVLFLGGNSRAAVAHTCSATDRQFMSVAQLNMAALGSLSEDYLHGDAKPAEVIDQTQSAILGLRNTDPSDPSLSKTRAILRAMFVEYTRAIRADARHKNPGQYIYRAYGLANFAHDVLSDAQPGLMRRGCDVTPLL
;
A
#
# COMPACT_ATOMS: atom_id res chain seq x y z
N MET A 1 -30.61 -50.37 -39.04
CA MET A 1 -30.06 -49.05 -39.36
C MET A 1 -29.90 -48.27 -38.07
N ALA A 2 -28.69 -48.21 -37.51
CA ALA A 2 -28.40 -47.52 -36.25
C ALA A 2 -27.71 -46.19 -36.57
N ILE A 3 -28.27 -45.08 -36.08
CA ILE A 3 -27.70 -43.74 -36.19
C ILE A 3 -26.88 -43.50 -34.92
N VAL A 4 -25.56 -43.45 -35.04
CA VAL A 4 -24.66 -43.05 -33.95
C VAL A 4 -24.43 -41.55 -34.07
N ALA A 5 -25.06 -40.78 -33.19
CA ALA A 5 -24.80 -39.34 -33.06
C ALA A 5 -23.58 -39.14 -32.14
N MET A 6 -22.45 -38.75 -32.73
CA MET A 6 -21.29 -38.22 -32.00
C MET A 6 -21.64 -36.83 -31.43
N ALA A 7 -21.89 -36.76 -30.13
CA ALA A 7 -21.96 -35.50 -29.41
C ALA A 7 -20.55 -35.13 -28.93
N SER A 8 -19.92 -34.20 -29.64
CA SER A 8 -18.62 -33.63 -29.26
C SER A 8 -18.77 -32.77 -28.00
N LEU A 9 -18.08 -33.16 -26.93
CA LEU A 9 -17.94 -32.42 -25.69
C LEU A 9 -17.15 -31.12 -25.93
N VAL A 10 -17.82 -29.98 -25.92
CA VAL A 10 -17.16 -28.66 -25.97
C VAL A 10 -16.64 -28.33 -24.57
N LEU A 11 -15.34 -28.48 -24.35
CA LEU A 11 -14.65 -27.97 -23.17
C LEU A 11 -14.49 -26.46 -23.30
N PHE A 12 -15.37 -25.70 -22.62
CA PHE A 12 -15.17 -24.27 -22.39
C PHE A 12 -14.08 -24.07 -21.32
N LEU A 13 -12.82 -24.19 -21.71
CA LEU A 13 -11.68 -23.71 -20.92
C LEU A 13 -11.43 -22.24 -21.29
N GLY A 14 -12.16 -21.35 -20.63
CA GLY A 14 -12.10 -19.91 -20.91
C GLY A 14 -12.60 -19.06 -19.75
N GLY A 15 -12.18 -19.37 -18.53
CA GLY A 15 -12.43 -18.55 -17.35
C GLY A 15 -11.12 -17.96 -16.85
N ASN A 16 -10.89 -16.68 -17.11
CA ASN A 16 -9.80 -15.92 -16.48
C ASN A 16 -10.21 -15.62 -15.03
N SER A 17 -10.38 -16.67 -14.22
CA SER A 17 -10.73 -16.57 -12.81
C SER A 17 -9.51 -16.07 -12.07
N ARG A 18 -9.37 -14.74 -11.93
CA ARG A 18 -8.59 -14.17 -10.82
C ARG A 18 -9.14 -14.85 -9.56
N ALA A 19 -8.35 -15.72 -8.93
CA ALA A 19 -8.75 -16.37 -7.70
C ALA A 19 -9.26 -15.29 -6.73
N ALA A 20 -10.46 -15.46 -6.20
CA ALA A 20 -11.02 -14.50 -5.26
C ALA A 20 -10.07 -14.35 -4.07
N VAL A 21 -9.59 -13.13 -3.81
CA VAL A 21 -8.72 -12.87 -2.66
C VAL A 21 -9.51 -13.16 -1.39
N ALA A 22 -9.03 -14.11 -0.60
CA ALA A 22 -9.65 -14.45 0.67
C ALA A 22 -9.21 -13.43 1.73
N HIS A 23 -10.09 -12.47 2.01
CA HIS A 23 -9.79 -11.42 2.98
C HIS A 23 -9.87 -11.89 4.43
N THR A 24 -9.01 -11.33 5.28
CA THR A 24 -8.98 -11.53 6.73
C THR A 24 -9.07 -10.20 7.49
N CYS A 25 -9.32 -10.29 8.80
CA CYS A 25 -9.20 -9.14 9.70
C CYS A 25 -8.78 -9.61 11.10
N SER A 26 -7.51 -10.00 11.21
CA SER A 26 -6.88 -10.46 12.44
C SER A 26 -6.43 -9.29 13.33
N ALA A 27 -5.85 -9.62 14.49
CA ALA A 27 -5.21 -8.62 15.34
C ALA A 27 -4.00 -7.96 14.66
N THR A 28 -3.24 -8.71 13.85
CA THR A 28 -2.06 -8.16 13.14
C THR A 28 -2.46 -7.29 11.95
N ASP A 29 -3.60 -7.58 11.31
CA ASP A 29 -4.21 -6.72 10.28
C ASP A 29 -4.55 -5.34 10.87
N ARG A 30 -5.25 -5.32 12.02
CA ARG A 30 -5.61 -4.08 12.73
C ARG A 30 -4.38 -3.33 13.22
N GLN A 31 -3.37 -4.03 13.76
CA GLN A 31 -2.11 -3.42 14.17
C GLN A 31 -1.41 -2.74 13.00
N PHE A 32 -1.32 -3.40 11.84
CA PHE A 32 -0.78 -2.79 10.63
C PHE A 32 -1.53 -1.52 10.25
N MET A 33 -2.87 -1.54 10.23
CA MET A 33 -3.67 -0.38 9.86
C MET A 33 -3.42 0.81 10.80
N SER A 34 -3.41 0.59 12.11
CA SER A 34 -3.11 1.66 13.09
C SER A 34 -1.72 2.24 12.91
N VAL A 35 -0.70 1.39 12.69
CA VAL A 35 0.68 1.84 12.44
C VAL A 35 0.78 2.60 11.12
N ALA A 36 0.11 2.14 10.06
CA ALA A 36 0.08 2.82 8.77
C ALA A 36 -0.57 4.20 8.88
N GLN A 37 -1.73 4.31 9.53
CA GLN A 37 -2.47 5.58 9.72
C GLN A 37 -1.61 6.60 10.46
N LEU A 38 -1.01 6.20 11.59
CA LEU A 38 -0.15 7.06 12.38
C LEU A 38 1.05 7.58 11.56
N ASN A 39 1.70 6.69 10.82
CA ASN A 39 2.87 7.06 10.02
C ASN A 39 2.53 7.95 8.83
N MET A 40 1.39 7.73 8.17
CA MET A 40 0.93 8.58 7.08
C MET A 40 0.56 9.98 7.58
N ALA A 41 -0.15 10.08 8.70
CA ALA A 41 -0.49 11.35 9.34
C ALA A 41 0.77 12.13 9.77
N ALA A 42 1.71 11.44 10.43
CA ALA A 42 2.96 12.04 10.87
C ALA A 42 3.83 12.51 9.70
N LEU A 43 3.91 11.73 8.61
CA LEU A 43 4.61 12.18 7.40
C LEU A 43 3.90 13.40 6.79
N GLY A 44 2.57 13.40 6.70
CA GLY A 44 1.80 14.50 6.13
C GLY A 44 2.07 15.83 6.84
N SER A 45 1.93 15.84 8.17
CA SER A 45 2.22 17.01 9.00
C SER A 45 3.67 17.49 8.84
N LEU A 46 4.63 16.57 8.99
CA LEU A 46 6.04 16.94 8.96
C LEU A 46 6.52 17.37 7.56
N SER A 47 5.87 16.88 6.51
CA SER A 47 6.12 17.33 5.13
C SER A 47 5.63 18.74 4.90
N GLU A 48 4.49 19.11 5.49
CA GLU A 48 3.97 20.47 5.45
C GLU A 48 4.89 21.44 6.19
N ASP A 49 5.32 21.08 7.40
CA ASP A 49 6.31 21.86 8.18
C ASP A 49 7.62 22.02 7.41
N TYR A 50 8.08 20.96 6.72
CA TYR A 50 9.29 21.03 5.90
C TYR A 50 9.14 22.01 4.73
N LEU A 51 7.99 22.00 4.05
CA LEU A 51 7.73 22.91 2.92
C LEU A 51 7.60 24.37 3.36
N HIS A 52 7.15 24.63 4.58
CA HIS A 52 7.11 25.97 5.17
C HIS A 52 8.45 26.42 5.80
N GLY A 53 9.42 25.50 5.92
CA GLY A 53 10.73 25.77 6.53
C GLY A 53 10.75 25.63 8.06
N ASP A 54 9.68 25.09 8.65
CA ASP A 54 9.51 24.87 10.08
C ASP A 54 10.13 23.54 10.56
N ALA A 55 10.39 22.60 9.64
CA ALA A 55 11.09 21.35 9.91
C ALA A 55 12.39 21.20 9.10
N LYS A 56 13.38 20.54 9.69
CA LYS A 56 14.67 20.26 9.03
C LYS A 56 14.61 18.96 8.22
N PRO A 57 15.46 18.82 7.18
CA PRO A 57 15.53 17.58 6.40
C PRO A 57 15.78 16.33 7.25
N ALA A 58 16.60 16.45 8.30
CA ALA A 58 16.92 15.33 9.19
C ALA A 58 15.68 14.80 9.93
N GLU A 59 14.78 15.68 10.36
CA GLU A 59 13.55 15.31 11.09
C GLU A 59 12.64 14.50 10.17
N VAL A 60 12.46 14.95 8.92
CA VAL A 60 11.67 14.22 7.92
C VAL A 60 12.29 12.84 7.63
N ILE A 61 13.62 12.77 7.50
CA ILE A 61 14.33 11.51 7.26
C ILE A 61 14.20 10.55 8.44
N ASP A 62 14.25 11.03 9.68
CA ASP A 62 14.11 10.19 10.87
C ASP A 62 12.67 9.67 11.01
N GLN A 63 11.68 10.50 10.67
CA GLN A 63 10.28 10.09 10.62
C GLN A 63 10.03 9.01 9.57
N THR A 64 10.55 9.15 8.35
CA THR A 64 10.38 8.11 7.30
C THR A 64 11.08 6.81 7.66
N GLN A 65 12.25 6.88 8.31
CA GLN A 65 12.95 5.68 8.80
C GLN A 65 12.16 4.99 9.92
N SER A 66 11.62 5.77 10.86
CA SER A 66 10.76 5.25 11.94
C SER A 66 9.51 4.59 11.37
N ALA A 67 8.89 5.19 10.35
CA ALA A 67 7.75 4.60 9.64
C ALA A 67 8.10 3.28 8.93
N ILE A 68 9.25 3.20 8.25
CA ILE A 68 9.73 1.97 7.62
C ILE A 68 9.91 0.87 8.66
N LEU A 69 10.49 1.18 9.82
CA LEU A 69 10.69 0.22 10.91
C LEU A 69 9.37 -0.21 11.53
N GLY A 70 8.46 0.74 11.81
CA GLY A 70 7.13 0.48 12.33
C GLY A 70 6.35 -0.47 11.42
N LEU A 71 6.33 -0.21 10.11
CA LEU A 71 5.70 -1.08 9.13
C LEU A 71 6.41 -2.42 8.96
N ARG A 72 7.75 -2.48 9.07
CA ARG A 72 8.48 -3.75 9.00
C ARG A 72 8.11 -4.68 10.16
N ASN A 73 7.84 -4.11 11.34
CA ASN A 73 7.55 -4.84 12.56
C ASN A 73 6.07 -5.27 12.69
N THR A 74 5.25 -5.04 11.66
CA THR A 74 3.91 -5.61 11.54
C THR A 74 3.89 -6.75 10.53
N ASP A 75 2.96 -7.69 10.72
CA ASP A 75 2.79 -8.86 9.85
C ASP A 75 1.30 -9.13 9.59
N PRO A 76 0.64 -8.30 8.75
CA PRO A 76 -0.76 -8.50 8.42
C PRO A 76 -0.96 -9.83 7.69
N SER A 77 -1.99 -10.57 8.09
CA SER A 77 -2.40 -11.83 7.48
C SER A 77 -3.19 -11.64 6.19
N ASP A 78 -3.84 -10.48 6.02
CA ASP A 78 -4.59 -10.18 4.80
C ASP A 78 -3.63 -9.93 3.62
N PRO A 79 -3.83 -10.61 2.46
CA PRO A 79 -2.93 -10.45 1.31
C PRO A 79 -2.84 -9.02 0.78
N SER A 80 -3.95 -8.27 0.79
CA SER A 80 -3.97 -6.88 0.33
C SER A 80 -3.24 -5.98 1.32
N LEU A 81 -3.46 -6.14 2.63
CA LEU A 81 -2.73 -5.38 3.66
C LEU A 81 -1.22 -5.68 3.64
N SER A 82 -0.82 -6.94 3.42
CA SER A 82 0.59 -7.33 3.29
C SER A 82 1.25 -6.68 2.06
N LYS A 83 0.52 -6.62 0.94
CA LYS A 83 0.96 -5.90 -0.27
C LYS A 83 1.08 -4.39 0.00
N THR A 84 0.07 -3.77 0.60
CA THR A 84 0.09 -2.36 1.00
C THR A 84 1.28 -2.04 1.90
N ARG A 85 1.59 -2.89 2.89
CA ARG A 85 2.76 -2.75 3.76
C ARG A 85 4.08 -2.66 2.99
N ALA A 86 4.26 -3.51 1.98
CA ALA A 86 5.45 -3.48 1.13
C ALA A 86 5.54 -2.18 0.31
N ILE A 87 4.41 -1.74 -0.24
CA ILE A 87 4.32 -0.51 -1.06
C ILE A 87 4.63 0.73 -0.21
N LEU A 88 3.99 0.88 0.96
CA LEU A 88 4.23 2.02 1.84
C LEU A 88 5.69 2.09 2.30
N ARG A 89 6.32 0.95 2.62
CA ARG A 89 7.76 0.93 2.94
C ARG A 89 8.61 1.44 1.79
N ALA A 90 8.30 1.05 0.55
CA ALA A 90 8.99 1.56 -0.63
C ALA A 90 8.73 3.07 -0.83
N MET A 91 7.51 3.53 -0.60
CA MET A 91 7.12 4.94 -0.67
C MET A 91 7.98 5.79 0.28
N PHE A 92 8.11 5.39 1.54
CA PHE A 92 8.96 6.09 2.52
C PHE A 92 10.44 6.12 2.11
N VAL A 93 10.94 5.08 1.46
CA VAL A 93 12.32 5.07 0.93
C VAL A 93 12.49 6.11 -0.18
N GLU A 94 11.56 6.18 -1.13
CA GLU A 94 11.61 7.18 -2.20
C GLU A 94 11.45 8.59 -1.63
N TYR A 95 10.55 8.80 -0.66
CA TYR A 95 10.39 10.09 0.02
C TYR A 95 11.68 10.51 0.74
N THR A 96 12.35 9.59 1.42
CA THR A 96 13.67 9.84 2.04
C THR A 96 14.70 10.29 1.00
N ARG A 97 14.70 9.69 -0.19
CA ARG A 97 15.61 10.08 -1.29
C ARG A 97 15.28 11.48 -1.82
N ALA A 98 14.01 11.84 -1.88
CA ALA A 98 13.58 13.19 -2.24
C ALA A 98 14.12 14.23 -1.27
N ILE A 99 13.88 14.07 0.03
CA ILE A 99 14.36 15.00 1.06
C ILE A 99 15.88 15.14 1.03
N ARG A 100 16.60 14.02 0.87
CA ARG A 100 18.07 14.05 0.74
C ARG A 100 18.56 14.73 -0.54
N ALA A 101 17.79 14.69 -1.63
CA ALA A 101 18.14 15.40 -2.86
C ALA A 101 17.94 16.90 -2.65
N ASP A 102 16.78 17.27 -2.13
CA ASP A 102 16.40 18.66 -1.85
C ASP A 102 17.37 19.35 -0.88
N ALA A 103 17.69 18.69 0.24
CA ALA A 103 18.66 19.17 1.23
C ALA A 103 20.09 19.39 0.69
N ARG A 104 20.40 18.81 -0.48
CA ARG A 104 21.68 18.98 -1.18
C ARG A 104 21.53 19.87 -2.42
N HIS A 105 20.44 20.63 -2.51
CA HIS A 105 20.09 21.48 -3.64
C HIS A 105 20.09 20.73 -4.99
N LYS A 106 19.74 19.44 -4.97
CA LYS A 106 19.54 18.60 -6.15
C LYS A 106 18.05 18.44 -6.40
N ASN A 107 17.68 18.19 -7.66
CA ASN A 107 16.28 18.00 -8.05
C ASN A 107 15.66 16.77 -7.32
N PRO A 108 14.64 16.96 -6.46
CA PRO A 108 13.96 15.86 -5.76
C PRO A 108 12.84 15.21 -6.59
N GLY A 109 12.45 15.82 -7.71
CA GLY A 109 11.21 15.54 -8.44
C GLY A 109 11.01 14.08 -8.84
N GLN A 110 12.07 13.40 -9.28
CA GLN A 110 11.96 11.98 -9.67
C GLN A 110 11.61 11.06 -8.49
N TYR A 111 12.08 11.39 -7.28
CA TYR A 111 11.86 10.59 -6.08
C TYR A 111 10.47 10.89 -5.50
N ILE A 112 10.06 12.17 -5.52
CA ILE A 112 8.70 12.58 -5.18
C ILE A 112 7.68 11.91 -6.11
N TYR A 113 7.90 11.92 -7.43
CA TYR A 113 7.02 11.28 -8.39
C TYR A 113 6.84 9.78 -8.10
N ARG A 114 7.93 9.07 -7.78
CA ARG A 114 7.86 7.65 -7.40
C ARG A 114 7.14 7.43 -6.08
N ALA A 115 7.39 8.27 -5.07
CA ALA A 115 6.69 8.20 -3.80
C ALA A 115 5.17 8.37 -4.00
N TYR A 116 4.74 9.39 -4.74
CA TYR A 116 3.32 9.57 -5.08
C TYR A 116 2.74 8.39 -5.87
N GLY A 117 3.48 7.87 -6.86
CA GLY A 117 3.03 6.68 -7.60
C GLY A 117 2.84 5.46 -6.71
N LEU A 118 3.73 5.25 -5.73
CA LEU A 118 3.60 4.19 -4.74
C LEU A 118 2.43 4.43 -3.78
N ALA A 119 2.22 5.66 -3.33
CA ALA A 119 1.06 6.02 -2.50
C ALA A 119 -0.26 5.72 -3.22
N ASN A 120 -0.37 6.11 -4.49
CA ASN A 120 -1.55 5.83 -5.31
C ASN A 120 -1.74 4.33 -5.54
N PHE A 121 -0.66 3.57 -5.77
CA PHE A 121 -0.77 2.12 -5.91
C PHE A 121 -1.19 1.43 -4.60
N ALA A 122 -0.77 1.94 -3.45
CA ALA A 122 -1.28 1.48 -2.15
C ALA A 122 -2.77 1.81 -1.98
N HIS A 123 -3.19 3.02 -2.36
CA HIS A 123 -4.59 3.43 -2.36
C HIS A 123 -5.42 2.49 -3.26
N ASP A 124 -5.01 2.23 -4.50
CA ASP A 124 -5.73 1.33 -5.42
C ASP A 124 -5.91 -0.08 -4.83
N VAL A 125 -4.84 -0.65 -4.25
CA VAL A 125 -4.90 -1.96 -3.59
C VAL A 125 -5.90 -1.98 -2.43
N LEU A 126 -5.93 -0.91 -1.62
CA LEU A 126 -6.86 -0.80 -0.51
C LEU A 126 -8.29 -0.55 -0.98
N SER A 127 -8.50 0.29 -1.99
CA SER A 127 -9.81 0.58 -2.58
C SER A 127 -10.44 -0.67 -3.19
N ASP A 128 -9.67 -1.46 -3.93
CA ASP A 128 -10.12 -2.76 -4.46
C ASP A 128 -10.49 -3.75 -3.34
N ALA A 129 -9.73 -3.75 -2.25
CA ALA A 129 -9.91 -4.68 -1.13
C ALA A 129 -10.96 -4.22 -0.11
N GLN A 130 -11.34 -2.94 -0.10
CA GLN A 130 -12.16 -2.31 0.94
C GLN A 130 -13.46 -3.07 1.21
N PRO A 131 -14.27 -3.49 0.19
CA PRO A 131 -15.51 -4.21 0.47
C PRO A 131 -15.26 -5.58 1.14
N GLY A 132 -14.16 -6.24 0.78
CA GLY A 132 -13.77 -7.52 1.35
C GLY A 132 -13.31 -7.40 2.79
N LEU A 133 -12.43 -6.44 3.06
CA LEU A 133 -11.90 -6.11 4.40
C LEU A 133 -13.01 -5.62 5.34
N MET A 134 -13.90 -4.74 4.85
CA MET A 134 -15.02 -4.20 5.61
C MET A 134 -15.96 -5.32 6.09
N ARG A 135 -16.30 -6.29 5.22
CA ARG A 135 -17.11 -7.47 5.61
C ARG A 135 -16.45 -8.34 6.69
N ARG A 136 -15.12 -8.26 6.84
CA ARG A 136 -14.36 -8.95 7.88
C ARG A 136 -14.17 -8.11 9.14
N GLY A 137 -14.61 -6.85 9.15
CA GLY A 137 -14.50 -5.93 10.29
C GLY A 137 -13.24 -5.06 10.29
N CYS A 138 -12.52 -4.96 9.16
CA CYS A 138 -11.39 -4.06 8.98
C CYS A 138 -11.81 -2.91 8.06
N ASP A 139 -12.02 -1.73 8.64
CA ASP A 139 -12.32 -0.50 7.89
C ASP A 139 -11.02 0.22 7.49
N VAL A 140 -10.65 0.12 6.22
CA VAL A 140 -9.46 0.77 5.65
C VAL A 140 -9.72 2.20 5.17
N THR A 141 -10.93 2.73 5.31
CA THR A 141 -11.28 4.08 4.84
C THR A 141 -10.33 5.18 5.33
N PRO A 142 -9.79 5.16 6.58
CA PRO A 142 -8.85 6.20 7.01
C PRO A 142 -7.45 6.11 6.36
N LEU A 143 -7.19 5.11 5.51
CA LEU A 143 -5.97 4.94 4.73
C LEU A 143 -6.17 5.26 3.23
N LEU A 144 -7.39 5.66 2.84
CA LEU A 144 -7.74 6.05 1.48
C LEU A 144 -7.69 7.56 1.32
#